data_AF-A0A3D4NJ22-F1
#
_entry.id   AF-A0A3D4NJ22-F1
#
_cell.length_a   1.000
_cell.length_b   1.000
_cell.length_c   1.000
_cell.angle_alpha   90.00
_cell.angle_beta   90.00
_cell.angle_gamma   90.00
#
_symmetry.space_group_name_H-M   'P 1'
#
loop_
_entity.id
_entity.type
_entity.pdbx_description
1 polymer ?
#
loop_
_entity_poly.entity_id
_entity_poly.type
_entity_poly.pdbx_seq_one_letter_code
_entity_poly.pdbx_strand_id
1 'polypeptide(L)'
;MNELPRDEVAGPHPAPNWLMRNELNKVVDIALPQTPGQFGERRIKEKWGQDIDPQTHLLITLDYDFKGHPEQGGIHQGRVANAQSLLQALLLNYQTVADGRFGETAFGLYTPPDIGPAVRIVENVDEFADHGSGNHQAYEGIYRQTVPQTYGPTTQIALRPANFKKWVWKLDLQDLYSAYLDRTWPSDEILVAPAPYALRTSVKTAFVMSAWLQRHDQRLTQEGLKLALQAAGLSPDQTWDTLAINQLQAPTPAS
;
A
#
# COMPACT_ATOMS: atom_id res chain seq x y z
N MET A 1 -13.45 -54.57 30.50
CA MET A 1 -12.52 -53.78 31.32
C MET A 1 -11.13 -54.30 30.99
N ASN A 2 -10.47 -53.89 29.90
CA ASN A 2 -9.94 -52.57 29.52
C ASN A 2 -9.02 -51.95 30.58
N GLU A 3 -7.71 -52.16 30.43
CA GLU A 3 -6.69 -51.18 30.80
C GLU A 3 -5.62 -51.13 29.69
N LEU A 4 -5.61 -50.04 28.94
CA LEU A 4 -4.53 -49.62 28.06
C LEU A 4 -3.53 -48.77 28.88
N PRO A 5 -2.22 -48.82 28.59
CA PRO A 5 -1.24 -47.97 29.26
C PRO A 5 -1.40 -46.51 28.83
N ARG A 6 -1.16 -45.62 29.79
CA ARG A 6 -1.36 -44.18 29.77
C ARG A 6 -0.59 -43.49 28.63
N ASP A 7 -1.31 -42.62 27.91
CA ASP A 7 -0.75 -41.58 27.05
C ASP A 7 0.31 -40.78 27.79
N GLU A 8 1.50 -40.71 27.18
CA GLU A 8 2.50 -39.68 27.48
C GLU A 8 1.87 -38.31 27.24
N VAL A 9 1.64 -37.61 28.34
CA VAL A 9 1.21 -36.21 28.35
C VAL A 9 2.21 -35.40 27.55
N ALA A 10 1.74 -34.88 26.40
CA ALA A 10 2.45 -33.89 25.59
C ALA A 10 3.06 -32.83 26.50
N GLY A 11 4.38 -32.66 26.39
CA GLY A 11 5.13 -31.67 27.18
C GLY A 11 4.55 -30.26 27.05
N PRO A 12 4.74 -29.40 28.07
CA PRO A 12 4.17 -28.07 28.10
C PRO A 12 4.58 -27.28 26.87
N HIS A 13 3.57 -26.74 26.17
CA HIS A 13 3.74 -25.83 25.04
C HIS A 13 4.60 -24.63 25.47
N PRO A 14 5.61 -24.21 24.67
CA PRO A 14 6.35 -23.00 24.97
C PRO A 14 5.41 -21.80 24.78
N ALA A 15 5.00 -21.19 25.90
CA ALA A 15 4.31 -19.91 25.87
C ALA A 15 5.23 -18.87 25.24
N PRO A 16 4.78 -18.12 24.23
CA PRO A 16 5.65 -17.19 23.54
C PRO A 16 6.10 -16.07 24.47
N ASN A 17 7.40 -15.80 24.47
CA ASN A 17 8.00 -14.63 25.11
C ASN A 17 7.46 -13.35 24.43
N TRP A 18 6.31 -12.88 24.89
CA TRP A 18 5.58 -11.72 24.35
C TRP A 18 6.43 -10.45 24.31
N LEU A 19 7.32 -10.29 25.30
CA LEU A 19 8.24 -9.17 25.37
C LEU A 19 9.22 -9.20 24.18
N MET A 20 9.81 -10.37 23.89
CA MET A 20 10.70 -10.52 22.75
C MET A 20 10.00 -10.25 21.41
N ARG A 21 8.77 -10.75 21.23
CA ARG A 21 7.99 -10.49 20.01
C ARG A 21 7.71 -9.00 19.80
N ASN A 22 7.33 -8.28 20.86
CA ASN A 22 7.06 -6.85 20.78
C ASN A 22 8.31 -6.05 20.45
N GLU A 23 9.46 -6.39 21.04
CA GLU A 23 10.73 -5.74 20.72
C GLU A 23 11.16 -6.03 19.27
N LEU A 24 10.97 -7.25 18.77
CA LEU A 24 11.24 -7.59 17.38
C LEU A 24 10.32 -6.83 16.40
N ASN A 25 9.02 -6.72 16.72
CA ASN A 25 8.08 -5.96 15.90
C ASN A 25 8.50 -4.49 15.80
N LYS A 26 8.87 -3.86 16.93
CA LYS A 26 9.39 -2.48 16.92
C LYS A 26 10.65 -2.34 16.06
N VAL A 27 11.57 -3.29 16.15
CA VAL A 27 12.80 -3.27 15.34
C VAL A 27 12.48 -3.41 13.85
N VAL A 28 11.53 -4.26 13.46
CA VAL A 28 11.07 -4.40 12.08
C VAL A 28 10.39 -3.13 11.58
N ASP A 29 9.51 -2.54 12.37
CA ASP A 29 8.78 -1.32 12.02
C ASP A 29 9.73 -0.12 11.80
N ILE A 30 10.82 -0.05 12.57
CA ILE A 30 11.87 0.98 12.40
C ILE A 30 12.78 0.65 11.21
N ALA A 31 13.04 -0.63 10.95
CA ALA A 31 14.00 -1.08 9.94
C ALA A 31 13.52 -0.91 8.50
N LEU A 32 12.22 -1.05 8.26
CA LEU A 32 11.69 -1.09 6.91
C LEU A 32 11.29 0.32 6.45
N PRO A 33 11.85 0.81 5.33
CA PRO A 33 11.37 2.06 4.75
C PRO A 33 9.91 1.92 4.33
N GLN A 34 9.21 3.05 4.32
CA GLN A 34 7.84 3.12 3.80
C GLN A 34 7.81 2.63 2.35
N THR A 35 6.78 1.88 2.00
CA THR A 35 6.52 1.54 0.59
C THR A 35 6.15 2.80 -0.21
N PRO A 36 6.25 2.78 -1.56
CA PRO A 36 5.80 3.90 -2.38
C PRO A 36 4.34 4.29 -2.11
N GLY A 37 3.48 3.31 -1.83
CA GLY A 37 2.09 3.51 -1.44
C GLY A 37 1.95 4.30 -0.14
N GLN A 38 2.60 3.84 0.94
CA GLN A 38 2.58 4.51 2.25
C GLN A 38 3.18 5.92 2.15
N PHE A 39 4.27 6.08 1.41
CA PHE A 39 4.88 7.38 1.17
C PHE A 39 3.92 8.32 0.41
N GLY A 40 3.30 7.84 -0.66
CA GLY A 40 2.34 8.58 -1.47
C GLY A 40 1.09 9.00 -0.69
N GLU A 41 0.52 8.10 0.12
CA GLU A 41 -0.61 8.41 1.00
C GLU A 41 -0.29 9.54 1.97
N ARG A 42 0.88 9.46 2.61
CA ARG A 42 1.36 10.52 3.50
C ARG A 42 1.48 11.84 2.75
N ARG A 43 2.03 11.86 1.53
CA ARG A 43 2.13 13.09 0.71
C ARG A 43 0.76 13.68 0.36
N ILE A 44 -0.22 12.84 0.03
CA ILE A 44 -1.59 13.29 -0.27
C ILE A 44 -2.21 13.92 0.98
N LYS A 45 -2.13 13.25 2.13
CA LYS A 45 -2.68 13.75 3.40
C LYS A 45 -1.97 15.01 3.90
N GLU A 46 -0.65 15.11 3.75
CA GLU A 46 0.13 16.31 4.05
C GLU A 46 -0.32 17.50 3.20
N LYS A 47 -0.66 17.27 1.92
CA LYS A 47 -1.04 18.34 0.99
C LYS A 47 -2.51 18.76 1.13
N TRP A 48 -3.42 17.81 1.29
CA TRP A 48 -4.86 18.02 1.15
C TRP A 48 -5.66 17.79 2.44
N GLY A 49 -5.00 17.42 3.53
CA GLY A 49 -5.61 17.19 4.84
C GLY A 49 -5.87 15.71 5.15
N GLN A 50 -6.08 15.41 6.45
CA GLN A 50 -6.28 14.05 6.93
C GLN A 50 -7.64 13.45 6.55
N ASP A 51 -8.62 14.29 6.23
CA ASP A 51 -9.97 13.87 5.83
C ASP A 51 -10.00 13.28 4.40
N ILE A 52 -8.94 13.48 3.62
CA ILE A 52 -8.75 12.82 2.34
C ILE A 52 -8.17 11.43 2.60
N ASP A 53 -9.00 10.42 2.38
CA ASP A 53 -8.59 9.02 2.24
C ASP A 53 -8.06 8.75 0.81
N PRO A 54 -6.75 8.54 0.62
CA PRO A 54 -6.18 8.36 -0.72
C PRO A 54 -6.55 7.03 -1.37
N GLN A 55 -6.99 6.04 -0.60
CA GLN A 55 -7.33 4.71 -1.11
C GLN A 55 -8.80 4.61 -1.54
N THR A 56 -9.71 5.27 -0.81
CA THR A 56 -11.16 5.16 -1.06
C THR A 56 -11.76 6.36 -1.78
N HIS A 57 -11.11 7.52 -1.78
CA HIS A 57 -11.54 8.61 -2.64
C HIS A 57 -11.08 8.37 -4.07
N LEU A 58 -12.03 8.48 -4.99
CA LEU A 58 -11.88 8.05 -6.38
C LEU A 58 -11.81 9.26 -7.30
N LEU A 59 -10.78 9.33 -8.13
CA LEU A 59 -10.74 10.19 -9.30
C LEU A 59 -11.51 9.49 -10.42
N ILE A 60 -12.62 10.10 -10.84
CA ILE A 60 -13.57 9.54 -11.80
C ILE A 60 -13.65 10.43 -13.03
N THR A 61 -13.70 9.80 -14.20
CA THR A 61 -14.14 10.42 -15.46
C THR A 61 -15.49 9.82 -15.84
N LEU A 62 -16.49 10.68 -15.99
CA LEU A 62 -17.87 10.34 -16.35
C LEU A 62 -18.15 10.76 -17.79
N ASP A 63 -18.71 9.85 -18.57
CA ASP A 63 -19.38 10.17 -19.83
C ASP A 63 -20.88 10.26 -19.53
N TYR A 64 -21.51 11.39 -19.84
CA TYR A 64 -22.90 11.67 -19.52
C TYR A 64 -23.55 12.55 -20.58
N ASP A 65 -24.86 12.77 -20.48
CA ASP A 65 -25.61 13.62 -21.42
C ASP A 65 -25.48 13.13 -22.88
N PHE A 66 -25.78 11.84 -23.07
CA PHE A 66 -25.78 11.22 -24.40
C PHE A 66 -26.90 11.81 -25.27
N LYS A 67 -26.60 12.07 -26.54
CA LYS A 67 -27.56 12.63 -27.50
C LYS A 67 -28.86 11.80 -27.54
N GLY A 68 -30.00 12.47 -27.44
CA GLY A 68 -31.32 11.81 -27.43
C GLY A 68 -31.79 11.37 -26.04
N HIS A 69 -30.98 11.55 -24.99
CA HIS A 69 -31.28 11.15 -23.62
C HIS A 69 -31.16 12.34 -22.66
N PRO A 70 -32.19 13.22 -22.64
CA PRO A 70 -32.18 14.36 -21.72
C PRO A 70 -32.19 13.88 -20.26
N GLU A 71 -31.70 14.74 -19.37
CA GLU A 71 -31.76 14.49 -17.93
C GLU A 71 -33.21 14.22 -17.46
N GLN A 72 -33.34 13.31 -16.50
CA GLN A 72 -34.63 12.96 -15.91
C GLN A 72 -34.61 13.37 -14.45
N GLY A 73 -35.39 14.39 -14.09
CA GLY A 73 -35.45 14.90 -12.72
C GLY A 73 -34.13 15.48 -12.21
N GLY A 74 -33.33 16.10 -13.09
CA GLY A 74 -32.02 16.68 -12.75
C GLY A 74 -30.90 15.65 -12.59
N ILE A 75 -31.12 14.41 -13.05
CA ILE A 75 -30.14 13.32 -13.04
C ILE A 75 -29.86 12.91 -14.47
N HIS A 76 -28.60 13.02 -14.88
CA HIS A 76 -28.13 12.55 -16.17
C HIS A 76 -27.90 11.04 -16.15
N GLN A 77 -28.11 10.39 -17.29
CA GLN A 77 -27.67 9.02 -17.49
C GLN A 77 -26.24 9.03 -18.03
N GLY A 78 -25.42 8.08 -17.57
CA GLY A 78 -24.04 8.03 -18.00
C GLY A 78 -23.33 6.72 -17.68
N ARG A 79 -22.03 6.70 -17.97
CA ARG A 79 -21.12 5.61 -17.60
C ARG A 79 -19.83 6.15 -17.02
N VAL A 80 -19.14 5.28 -16.29
CA VAL A 80 -17.79 5.54 -15.82
C VAL A 80 -16.83 5.21 -16.96
N ALA A 81 -16.13 6.21 -17.49
CA ALA A 81 -15.08 6.01 -18.49
C ALA A 81 -13.76 5.60 -17.83
N ASN A 82 -13.47 6.14 -16.64
CA ASN A 82 -12.30 5.79 -15.85
C ASN A 82 -12.55 5.96 -14.36
N ALA A 83 -12.00 5.06 -13.55
CA ALA A 83 -12.04 5.13 -12.09
C ALA A 83 -10.74 4.61 -11.48
N GLN A 84 -10.19 5.38 -10.56
CA GLN A 84 -8.99 5.01 -9.80
C GLN A 84 -8.96 5.75 -8.48
N SER A 85 -8.26 5.20 -7.48
CA SER A 85 -8.04 5.93 -6.23
C SER A 85 -7.07 7.10 -6.42
N LEU A 86 -7.09 8.07 -5.51
CA LEU A 86 -6.12 9.17 -5.54
C LEU A 86 -4.67 8.66 -5.40
N LEU A 87 -4.46 7.59 -4.62
CA LEU A 87 -3.15 6.95 -4.52
C LEU A 87 -2.70 6.35 -5.85
N GLN A 88 -3.59 5.64 -6.55
CA GLN A 88 -3.28 5.08 -7.87
C GLN A 88 -2.96 6.19 -8.87
N ALA A 89 -3.78 7.25 -8.91
CA ALA A 89 -3.55 8.40 -9.79
C ALA A 89 -2.19 9.07 -9.52
N LEU A 90 -1.78 9.15 -8.25
CA LEU A 90 -0.46 9.66 -7.86
C LEU A 90 0.67 8.72 -8.33
N LEU A 91 0.60 7.43 -8.00
CA LEU A 91 1.66 6.45 -8.28
C LEU A 91 1.88 6.25 -9.79
N LEU A 92 0.81 6.33 -10.58
CA LEU A 92 0.86 6.19 -12.04
C LEU A 92 1.13 7.51 -12.77
N ASN A 93 1.26 8.62 -12.05
CA ASN A 93 1.28 9.97 -12.62
C ASN A 93 0.15 10.17 -13.66
N TYR A 94 -1.09 9.87 -13.26
CA TYR A 94 -2.22 9.88 -14.18
C TYR A 94 -2.60 11.32 -14.59
N GLN A 95 -2.50 11.62 -15.89
CA GLN A 95 -2.76 12.96 -16.45
C GLN A 95 -3.81 12.98 -17.56
N THR A 96 -4.37 11.84 -17.94
CA THR A 96 -5.37 11.75 -19.02
C THR A 96 -6.71 12.35 -18.55
N VAL A 97 -7.44 12.97 -19.49
CA VAL A 97 -8.83 13.42 -19.32
C VAL A 97 -9.67 12.90 -20.48
N ALA A 98 -10.93 12.52 -20.20
CA ALA A 98 -11.95 12.16 -21.20
C ALA A 98 -11.41 11.23 -22.31
N ASP A 99 -11.67 11.57 -23.58
CA ASP A 99 -11.27 10.88 -24.82
C ASP A 99 -9.74 10.79 -25.04
N GLY A 100 -8.97 10.39 -24.03
CA GLY A 100 -7.53 10.19 -24.12
C GLY A 100 -6.70 11.48 -24.14
N ARG A 101 -7.28 12.63 -23.81
CA ARG A 101 -6.56 13.91 -23.87
C ARG A 101 -5.59 14.01 -22.69
N PHE A 102 -4.29 13.89 -22.98
CA PHE A 102 -3.26 13.83 -21.94
C PHE A 102 -2.78 15.21 -21.51
N GLY A 103 -2.65 15.45 -20.21
CA GLY A 103 -1.96 16.61 -19.64
C GLY A 103 -2.76 17.92 -19.62
N GLU A 104 -3.93 17.98 -20.25
CA GLU A 104 -4.70 19.21 -20.39
C GLU A 104 -5.01 19.88 -19.04
N THR A 105 -5.31 19.11 -18.00
CA THR A 105 -5.56 19.68 -16.66
C THR A 105 -4.30 20.20 -15.99
N ALA A 106 -3.17 19.50 -16.15
CA ALA A 106 -1.89 19.93 -15.56
C ALA A 106 -1.37 21.23 -16.19
N PHE A 107 -1.59 21.40 -17.50
CA PHE A 107 -1.22 22.60 -18.26
C PHE A 107 -2.30 23.70 -18.22
N GLY A 108 -3.45 23.47 -17.59
CA GLY A 108 -4.53 24.45 -17.48
C GLY A 108 -5.33 24.66 -18.77
N LEU A 109 -5.24 23.73 -19.72
CA LEU A 109 -6.02 23.73 -20.98
C LEU A 109 -7.45 23.23 -20.77
N TYR A 110 -7.69 22.46 -19.71
CA TYR A 110 -9.02 22.04 -19.28
C TYR A 110 -9.14 22.18 -17.76
N THR A 111 -10.20 22.83 -17.29
CA THR A 111 -10.57 22.86 -15.88
C THR A 111 -12.04 22.50 -15.79
N PRO A 112 -12.39 21.32 -15.24
CA PRO A 112 -13.80 20.98 -15.04
C PRO A 112 -14.45 21.95 -14.04
N PRO A 113 -15.78 22.15 -14.11
CA PRO A 113 -16.52 22.85 -13.07
C PRO A 113 -16.25 22.30 -11.67
N ASP A 114 -16.42 23.13 -10.65
CA ASP A 114 -16.13 22.77 -9.25
C ASP A 114 -17.01 21.63 -8.72
N ILE A 115 -18.26 21.60 -9.16
CA ILE A 115 -19.27 20.62 -8.79
C ILE A 115 -19.84 20.04 -10.07
N GLY A 116 -19.85 18.72 -10.14
CA GLY A 116 -20.33 17.97 -11.29
C GLY A 116 -21.82 17.71 -11.27
N PRO A 117 -22.35 17.22 -12.40
CA PRO A 117 -23.73 16.77 -12.49
C PRO A 117 -24.01 15.58 -11.57
N ALA A 118 -25.29 15.36 -11.25
CA ALA A 118 -25.74 14.09 -10.73
C ALA A 118 -25.84 13.09 -11.90
N VAL A 119 -25.11 11.98 -11.83
CA VAL A 119 -25.05 10.96 -12.88
C VAL A 119 -25.44 9.60 -12.31
N ARG A 120 -26.46 8.99 -12.91
CA ARG A 120 -26.83 7.60 -12.67
C ARG A 120 -26.13 6.72 -13.70
N ILE A 121 -25.33 5.77 -13.21
CA ILE A 121 -24.66 4.80 -14.07
C ILE A 121 -25.69 3.79 -14.61
N VAL A 122 -25.65 3.56 -15.92
CA VAL A 122 -26.48 2.59 -16.62
C VAL A 122 -25.62 1.53 -17.30
N GLU A 123 -26.07 0.27 -17.29
CA GLU A 123 -25.26 -0.87 -17.76
C GLU A 123 -25.07 -0.88 -19.28
N ASN A 124 -26.09 -0.50 -20.06
CA ASN A 124 -26.05 -0.50 -21.52
C ASN A 124 -26.13 0.93 -22.04
N VAL A 125 -24.97 1.51 -22.35
CA VAL A 125 -24.89 2.80 -23.06
C VAL A 125 -24.99 2.61 -24.59
N ASP A 126 -24.81 1.38 -25.08
CA ASP A 126 -24.82 1.04 -26.50
C ASP A 126 -26.20 1.16 -27.15
N GLU A 127 -27.29 1.28 -26.38
CA GLU A 127 -28.60 1.69 -26.90
C GLU A 127 -28.64 3.17 -27.33
N PHE A 128 -27.59 3.94 -27.03
CA PHE A 128 -27.57 5.42 -27.12
C PHE A 128 -26.58 5.99 -28.14
N ALA A 129 -25.99 5.17 -29.03
CA ALA A 129 -24.82 5.58 -29.82
C ALA A 129 -25.09 5.84 -31.32
N ASP A 130 -25.04 7.13 -31.72
CA ASP A 130 -24.29 7.52 -32.92
C ASP A 130 -22.79 7.27 -32.62
N HIS A 131 -22.08 6.54 -33.48
CA HIS A 131 -20.64 6.30 -33.31
C HIS A 131 -19.84 7.54 -33.75
N GLY A 132 -19.30 8.32 -32.80
CA GLY A 132 -18.41 9.45 -33.10
C GLY A 132 -18.08 10.36 -31.91
N SER A 133 -17.02 11.16 -32.04
CA SER A 133 -16.67 12.21 -31.07
C SER A 133 -17.78 13.27 -31.01
N GLY A 134 -18.28 13.59 -29.82
CA GLY A 134 -19.35 14.57 -29.61
C GLY A 134 -20.74 14.01 -29.30
N ASN A 135 -20.89 12.70 -29.09
CA ASN A 135 -22.16 12.09 -28.69
C ASN A 135 -22.48 12.25 -27.18
N HIS A 136 -21.51 12.67 -26.37
CA HIS A 136 -21.65 12.79 -24.91
C HIS A 136 -20.80 13.96 -24.39
N GLN A 137 -21.06 14.36 -23.16
CA GLN A 137 -20.21 15.24 -22.38
C GLN A 137 -19.32 14.43 -21.43
N ALA A 138 -18.12 14.94 -21.15
CA ALA A 138 -17.21 14.36 -20.19
C ALA A 138 -17.03 15.28 -18.99
N TYR A 139 -17.08 14.70 -17.79
CA TYR A 139 -16.80 15.39 -16.53
C TYR A 139 -15.81 14.61 -15.69
N GLU A 140 -14.88 15.32 -15.05
CA GLU A 140 -13.98 14.74 -14.06
C GLU A 140 -14.31 15.26 -12.67
N GLY A 141 -14.40 14.35 -11.71
CA GLY A 141 -14.62 14.69 -10.31
C GLY A 141 -13.85 13.75 -9.38
N ILE A 142 -13.72 14.16 -8.12
CA ILE A 142 -13.21 13.29 -7.06
C ILE A 142 -14.36 12.97 -6.12
N TYR A 143 -14.66 11.69 -5.93
CA TYR A 143 -15.83 11.22 -5.20
C TYR A 143 -15.46 10.30 -4.04
N ARG A 144 -16.30 10.31 -3.01
CA ARG A 144 -16.30 9.28 -1.96
C ARG A 144 -16.81 7.97 -2.54
N GLN A 145 -16.17 6.86 -2.17
CA GLN A 145 -16.72 5.53 -2.44
C GLN A 145 -17.97 5.31 -1.58
N THR A 146 -19.08 4.89 -2.22
CA THR A 146 -20.36 4.62 -1.53
C THR A 146 -20.93 3.27 -1.95
N VAL A 147 -21.85 2.73 -1.15
CA VAL A 147 -22.58 1.49 -1.47
C VAL A 147 -24.09 1.77 -1.32
N PRO A 148 -24.88 1.81 -2.40
CA PRO A 148 -24.46 1.73 -3.81
C PRO A 148 -23.63 2.95 -4.22
N GLN A 149 -22.80 2.81 -5.27
CA GLN A 149 -21.98 3.91 -5.77
C GLN A 149 -22.87 4.97 -6.42
N THR A 150 -22.73 6.22 -5.99
CA THR A 150 -23.47 7.36 -6.55
C THR A 150 -22.51 8.47 -6.92
N TYR A 151 -22.72 9.09 -8.08
CA TYR A 151 -21.89 10.19 -8.58
C TYR A 151 -22.74 11.44 -8.66
N GLY A 152 -22.44 12.41 -7.81
CA GLY A 152 -23.13 13.69 -7.81
C GLY A 152 -22.57 14.62 -6.74
N PRO A 153 -23.19 15.81 -6.58
CA PRO A 153 -22.70 16.83 -5.67
C PRO A 153 -22.55 16.37 -4.21
N THR A 154 -23.38 15.42 -3.76
CA THR A 154 -23.39 14.92 -2.37
C THR A 154 -22.25 13.97 -2.06
N THR A 155 -21.71 13.27 -3.05
CA THR A 155 -20.57 12.34 -2.90
C THR A 155 -19.26 12.94 -3.39
N GLN A 156 -19.31 14.08 -4.08
CA GLN A 156 -18.12 14.77 -4.56
C GLN A 156 -17.38 15.46 -3.41
N ILE A 157 -16.05 15.36 -3.41
CA ILE A 157 -15.17 16.08 -2.51
C ILE A 157 -14.89 17.47 -3.09
N ALA A 158 -14.74 18.46 -2.21
CA ALA A 158 -14.25 19.80 -2.54
C ALA A 158 -12.74 19.82 -2.89
N LEU A 159 -12.30 18.92 -3.77
CA LEU A 159 -10.96 18.88 -4.37
C LEU A 159 -11.11 18.78 -5.88
N ARG A 160 -10.67 19.81 -6.60
CA ARG A 160 -10.74 19.83 -8.07
C ARG A 160 -9.72 18.84 -8.66
N PRO A 161 -10.12 17.97 -9.60
CA PRO A 161 -9.19 17.08 -10.31
C PRO A 161 -7.99 17.83 -10.94
N ALA A 162 -8.23 19.03 -11.48
CA ALA A 162 -7.20 19.89 -12.04
C ALA A 162 -6.09 20.22 -11.04
N ASN A 163 -6.48 20.61 -9.83
CA ASN A 163 -5.53 20.98 -8.79
C ASN A 163 -4.75 19.75 -8.31
N PHE A 164 -5.42 18.60 -8.18
CA PHE A 164 -4.79 17.34 -7.81
C PHE A 164 -3.77 16.89 -8.88
N LYS A 165 -4.18 16.79 -10.15
CA LYS A 165 -3.32 16.35 -11.26
C LYS A 165 -2.13 17.27 -11.48
N LYS A 166 -2.33 18.59 -11.40
CA LYS A 166 -1.26 19.59 -11.47
C LYS A 166 -0.27 19.44 -10.31
N TRP A 167 -0.74 19.11 -9.12
CA TRP A 167 0.13 18.82 -7.99
C TRP A 167 0.91 17.52 -8.19
N VAL A 168 0.26 16.43 -8.61
CA VAL A 168 0.91 15.16 -8.96
C VAL A 168 2.03 15.38 -9.98
N TRP A 169 1.75 16.12 -11.06
CA TRP A 169 2.72 16.45 -12.10
C TRP A 169 3.97 17.16 -11.55
N LYS A 170 3.77 18.08 -10.61
CA LYS A 170 4.86 18.89 -10.03
C LYS A 170 5.60 18.21 -8.89
N LEU A 171 5.03 17.15 -8.31
CA LEU A 171 5.55 16.55 -7.10
C LEU A 171 6.88 15.85 -7.34
N ASP A 172 7.09 15.32 -8.55
CA ASP A 172 8.22 14.45 -8.90
C ASP A 172 8.43 13.35 -7.84
N LEU A 173 7.43 12.47 -7.74
CA LEU A 173 7.37 11.48 -6.68
C LEU A 173 8.59 10.55 -6.67
N GLN A 174 9.16 10.28 -7.85
CA GLN A 174 10.34 9.43 -7.99
C GLN A 174 11.54 10.05 -7.28
N ASP A 175 11.84 11.33 -7.54
CA ASP A 175 12.97 12.02 -6.91
C ASP A 175 12.77 12.15 -5.40
N LEU A 176 11.56 12.50 -4.97
CA LEU A 176 11.24 12.60 -3.54
C LEU A 176 11.34 11.26 -2.81
N TYR A 177 10.91 10.18 -3.46
CA TYR A 177 11.00 8.85 -2.87
C TYR A 177 12.44 8.34 -2.86
N SER A 178 13.21 8.60 -3.91
CA SER A 178 14.64 8.24 -3.98
C SER A 178 15.44 8.95 -2.89
N ALA A 179 15.26 10.26 -2.74
CA ALA A 179 15.89 11.02 -1.66
C ALA A 179 15.43 10.59 -0.26
N TYR A 180 14.20 10.08 -0.13
CA TYR A 180 13.73 9.47 1.11
C TYR A 180 14.44 8.15 1.39
N LEU A 181 14.59 7.29 0.39
CA LEU A 181 15.32 6.03 0.51
C LEU A 181 16.78 6.28 0.88
N ASP A 182 17.46 7.21 0.21
CA ASP A 182 18.87 7.54 0.48
C ASP A 182 19.13 7.97 1.93
N ARG A 183 18.12 8.59 2.57
CA ARG A 183 18.20 9.02 3.98
C ARG A 183 17.76 7.95 4.97
N THR A 184 16.96 6.99 4.52
CA THR A 184 16.34 5.97 5.38
C THR A 184 17.16 4.68 5.41
N TRP A 185 17.75 4.29 4.28
CA TRP A 185 18.66 3.16 4.25
C TRP A 185 19.95 3.47 5.03
N PRO A 186 20.51 2.48 5.74
CA PRO A 186 21.82 2.64 6.35
C PRO A 186 22.87 2.97 5.29
N SER A 187 23.81 3.87 5.61
CA SER A 187 24.94 4.17 4.73
C SER A 187 25.86 2.94 4.57
N ASP A 188 26.65 2.90 3.50
CA ASP A 188 27.63 1.83 3.25
C ASP A 188 28.57 1.60 4.45
N GLU A 189 28.99 2.69 5.12
CA GLU A 189 29.79 2.63 6.35
C GLU A 189 29.09 1.86 7.48
N ILE A 190 27.79 2.10 7.67
CA ILE A 190 26.98 1.39 8.67
C ILE A 190 26.75 -0.06 8.25
N LEU A 191 26.56 -0.31 6.95
CA LEU A 191 26.36 -1.67 6.41
C LEU A 191 27.57 -2.57 6.64
N VAL A 192 28.80 -2.04 6.53
CA VAL A 192 30.03 -2.80 6.75
C VAL A 192 30.51 -2.81 8.21
N ALA A 193 30.11 -1.82 9.01
CA ALA A 193 30.49 -1.75 10.42
C ALA A 193 29.93 -2.95 11.21
N PRO A 194 30.63 -3.46 12.24
CA PRO A 194 30.15 -4.58 13.06
C PRO A 194 28.98 -4.19 13.99
N ALA A 195 28.71 -2.89 14.14
CA ALA A 195 27.67 -2.38 15.03
C ALA A 195 26.25 -2.83 14.60
N PRO A 196 25.33 -3.07 15.55
CA PRO A 196 23.94 -3.36 15.24
C PRO A 196 23.22 -2.14 14.67
N TYR A 197 22.29 -2.40 13.76
CA TYR A 197 21.25 -1.46 13.34
C TYR A 197 19.96 -2.24 13.05
N ALA A 198 18.82 -1.55 13.08
CA ALA A 198 17.51 -2.17 13.07
C ALA A 198 17.34 -3.19 11.92
N LEU A 199 17.73 -2.82 10.70
CA LEU A 199 17.64 -3.72 9.54
C LEU A 199 18.52 -4.98 9.66
N ARG A 200 19.77 -4.88 10.13
CA ARG A 200 20.61 -6.06 10.37
C ARG A 200 19.97 -6.98 11.41
N THR A 201 19.47 -6.41 12.50
CA THR A 201 18.78 -7.18 13.55
C THR A 201 17.53 -7.86 13.00
N SER A 202 16.72 -7.17 12.20
CA SER A 202 15.53 -7.74 11.55
C SER A 202 15.88 -8.90 10.63
N VAL A 203 16.89 -8.76 9.76
CA VAL A 203 17.33 -9.83 8.84
C VAL A 203 17.85 -11.04 9.61
N LYS A 204 18.72 -10.84 10.61
CA LYS A 204 19.24 -11.92 11.46
C LYS A 204 18.12 -12.61 12.23
N THR A 205 17.15 -11.86 12.74
CA THR A 205 15.97 -12.41 13.41
C THR A 205 15.14 -13.26 12.45
N ALA A 206 14.81 -12.74 11.26
CA ALA A 206 14.02 -13.45 10.26
C ALA A 206 14.70 -14.77 9.83
N PHE A 207 16.02 -14.74 9.65
CA PHE A 207 16.83 -15.92 9.35
C PHE A 207 16.74 -16.97 10.47
N VAL A 208 16.96 -16.58 11.72
CA VAL A 208 16.89 -17.48 12.88
C VAL A 208 15.47 -18.04 13.05
N MET A 209 14.44 -17.19 12.98
CA MET A 209 13.03 -17.62 13.08
C MET A 209 12.67 -18.62 11.98
N SER A 210 13.12 -18.38 10.75
CA SER A 210 12.88 -19.27 9.62
C SER A 210 13.57 -20.63 9.83
N ALA A 211 14.79 -20.66 10.35
CA ALA A 211 15.49 -21.91 10.66
C ALA A 211 14.75 -22.72 11.73
N TRP A 212 14.26 -22.08 12.80
CA TRP A 212 13.42 -22.72 13.81
C TRP A 212 12.11 -23.26 13.23
N LEU A 213 11.42 -22.47 12.40
CA LEU A 213 10.18 -22.88 11.76
C LEU A 213 10.40 -24.08 10.83
N GLN A 214 11.46 -24.05 10.01
CA GLN A 214 11.80 -25.18 9.14
C GLN A 214 12.18 -26.43 9.95
N ARG A 215 12.83 -26.28 11.11
CA ARG A 215 13.11 -27.40 12.01
C ARG A 215 11.83 -28.00 12.58
N HIS A 216 10.92 -27.14 13.07
CA HIS A 216 9.61 -27.54 13.59
C HIS A 216 8.81 -28.31 12.51
N ASP A 217 8.79 -27.80 11.29
CA ASP A 217 8.13 -28.41 10.14
C ASP A 217 8.89 -29.62 9.56
N GLN A 218 9.94 -30.09 10.24
CA GLN A 218 10.79 -31.22 9.83
C GLN A 218 11.44 -31.06 8.44
N ARG A 219 11.54 -29.84 7.92
CA ARG A 219 12.26 -29.50 6.68
C ARG A 219 13.75 -29.26 6.91
N LEU A 220 14.16 -28.97 8.15
CA LEU A 220 15.55 -28.79 8.55
C LEU A 220 15.97 -29.82 9.60
N THR A 221 17.15 -30.42 9.44
CA THR A 221 17.73 -31.35 10.42
C THR A 221 18.21 -30.59 11.66
N GLN A 222 18.47 -31.30 12.77
CA GLN A 222 19.03 -30.68 13.97
C GLN A 222 20.41 -30.07 13.70
N GLU A 223 21.26 -30.78 12.97
CA GLU A 223 22.58 -30.28 12.58
C GLU A 223 22.47 -29.08 11.63
N GLY A 224 21.48 -29.08 10.74
CA GLY A 224 21.17 -27.92 9.91
C GLY A 224 20.76 -26.68 10.72
N LEU A 225 19.96 -26.87 11.77
CA LEU A 225 19.62 -25.78 12.70
C LEU A 225 20.86 -25.26 13.43
N LYS A 226 21.71 -26.15 13.96
CA LYS A 226 22.96 -25.75 14.64
C LYS A 226 23.85 -24.92 13.73
N LEU A 227 24.01 -25.34 12.48
CA LEU A 227 24.80 -24.62 11.49
C LEU A 227 24.19 -23.23 11.19
N ALA A 228 22.86 -23.14 11.07
CA ALA A 228 22.19 -21.85 10.89
C ALA A 228 22.40 -20.93 12.11
N LEU A 229 22.27 -21.45 13.34
CA LEU A 229 22.53 -20.67 14.55
C LEU A 229 23.97 -20.16 14.61
N GLN A 230 24.95 -21.00 14.31
CA GLN A 230 26.36 -20.61 14.23
C GLN A 230 26.63 -19.55 13.17
N ALA A 231 26.03 -19.70 11.97
CA ALA A 231 26.13 -18.71 10.90
C ALA A 231 25.51 -17.35 11.31
N ALA A 232 24.52 -17.35 12.20
CA ALA A 232 23.99 -16.15 12.82
C ALA A 232 24.83 -15.63 13.99
N GLY A 233 25.95 -16.28 14.36
CA GLY A 233 26.75 -15.91 15.53
C GLY A 233 26.10 -16.27 16.87
N LEU A 234 25.18 -17.24 16.88
CA LEU A 234 24.56 -17.78 18.09
C LEU A 234 25.20 -19.12 18.48
N SER A 235 25.00 -19.52 19.73
CA SER A 235 25.40 -20.86 20.19
C SER A 235 24.63 -21.95 19.43
N PRO A 236 25.26 -23.08 19.07
CA PRO A 236 24.56 -24.25 18.51
C PRO A 236 23.44 -24.77 19.42
N ASP A 237 23.60 -24.55 20.74
CA ASP A 237 22.67 -25.01 21.77
C ASP A 237 21.68 -23.91 22.19
N GLN A 238 21.68 -22.76 21.50
CA GLN A 238 20.72 -21.69 21.73
C GLN A 238 19.30 -22.24 21.56
N THR A 239 18.42 -21.97 22.52
CA THR A 239 17.00 -22.31 22.42
C THR A 239 16.16 -21.08 22.11
N TRP A 240 14.97 -21.28 21.54
CA TRP A 240 14.04 -20.19 21.25
C TRP A 240 13.64 -19.42 22.52
N ASP A 241 13.35 -20.12 23.61
CA ASP A 241 12.83 -19.52 24.84
C ASP A 241 13.85 -18.63 25.58
N THR A 242 15.14 -18.90 25.36
CA THR A 242 16.25 -18.16 25.99
C THR A 242 16.87 -17.12 25.07
N LEU A 243 16.39 -17.00 23.83
CA LEU A 243 16.92 -16.05 22.86
C LEU A 243 16.56 -14.62 23.27
N ALA A 244 17.58 -13.78 23.40
CA ALA A 244 17.45 -12.37 23.74
C ALA A 244 17.81 -11.46 22.56
N ILE A 245 17.20 -10.28 22.50
CA ILE A 245 17.46 -9.29 21.45
C ILE A 245 18.92 -8.87 21.38
N ASN A 246 19.62 -8.79 22.52
CA ASN A 246 21.04 -8.45 22.58
C ASN A 246 21.91 -9.48 21.84
N GLN A 247 21.52 -10.77 21.83
CA GLN A 247 22.23 -11.81 21.07
C GLN A 247 21.97 -11.68 19.57
N LEU A 248 20.78 -11.19 19.20
CA LEU A 248 20.43 -10.88 17.81
C LEU A 248 21.13 -9.61 17.29
N GLN A 249 21.44 -8.68 18.18
CA GLN A 249 22.21 -7.47 17.91
C GLN A 249 23.73 -7.69 17.97
N ALA A 250 24.19 -8.78 18.58
CA ALA A 250 25.62 -9.10 18.63
C ALA A 250 26.18 -9.28 17.21
N PRO A 251 27.42 -8.81 16.94
CA PRO A 251 28.07 -8.99 15.65
C PRO A 251 28.18 -10.48 15.29
N THR A 252 27.96 -10.81 14.03
CA THR A 252 28.30 -12.13 13.52
C THR A 252 29.82 -12.20 13.33
N PRO A 253 30.52 -13.22 13.86
CA PRO A 253 31.95 -13.37 13.64
C PRO A 253 32.26 -13.48 12.15
N ALA A 254 33.27 -12.76 11.65
CA ALA A 254 33.79 -13.00 10.31
C ALA A 254 34.39 -14.42 10.28
N SER A 255 33.97 -15.24 9.32
CA SER A 255 34.55 -16.56 9.04
C SER A 255 35.85 -16.41 8.26
#